data_AF-A0A067Q7K1-F1
#
_entry.id   AF-A0A067Q7K1-F1
#
_cell.length_a   1.000
_cell.length_b   1.000
_cell.length_c   1.000
_cell.angle_alpha   90.00
_cell.angle_beta   90.00
_cell.angle_gamma   90.00
#
_symmetry.space_group_name_H-M   'P 1'
#
loop_
_entity.id
_entity.type
_entity.pdbx_description
1 polymer ?
#
loop_
_entity_poly.entity_id
_entity_poly.type
_entity_poly.pdbx_seq_one_letter_code
_entity_poly.pdbx_strand_id
1 'polypeptide(L)'
;MTTRSSWLSQAYAVRGPFREFSNSGIDEAGPNEEKLLADIDDLRWVPALELDEFRAQYDPIVVTANSEAKEYVGCMVDRSRNIFRLFSVAADLGIDEPVTRFVTGPLYILAVRIPGDGRTAQVYWYNWTTTKIVHAISLESTPTPEWLQRCGLSTSPMLSMMEI
;
A
#
# COMPACT_ATOMS: atom_id res chain seq x y z
N MET A 1 -18.48 -24.91 24.84
CA MET A 1 -17.07 -25.34 24.89
C MET A 1 -16.72 -25.77 23.47
N THR A 2 -15.92 -25.09 22.65
CA THR A 2 -14.69 -24.34 22.92
C THR A 2 -14.54 -23.23 21.87
N THR A 3 -14.02 -22.10 22.31
CA THR A 3 -13.82 -20.80 21.64
C THR A 3 -13.00 -20.89 20.35
N ARG A 4 -13.50 -20.30 19.26
CA ARG A 4 -12.73 -20.01 18.04
C ARG A 4 -12.03 -18.66 18.22
N SER A 5 -10.73 -18.73 18.47
CA SER A 5 -9.84 -17.60 18.74
C SER A 5 -9.59 -16.78 17.48
N SER A 6 -10.01 -15.52 17.56
CA SER A 6 -9.65 -14.37 16.73
C SER A 6 -8.15 -14.07 16.84
N TRP A 7 -7.40 -14.00 15.74
CA TRP A 7 -6.14 -13.25 15.63
C TRP A 7 -5.86 -12.85 14.16
N LEU A 8 -6.28 -11.63 13.79
CA LEU A 8 -5.81 -10.89 12.62
C LEU A 8 -5.13 -9.63 13.18
N SER A 9 -3.81 -9.52 13.04
CA SER A 9 -3.11 -8.29 13.38
C SER A 9 -3.27 -7.28 12.24
N GLN A 10 -4.31 -6.44 12.40
CA GLN A 10 -4.55 -5.08 11.91
C GLN A 10 -4.25 -4.74 10.42
N ALA A 11 -5.26 -4.98 9.58
CA ALA A 11 -5.65 -4.08 8.50
C ALA A 11 -7.00 -3.46 8.92
N TYR A 12 -7.10 -2.13 9.00
CA TYR A 12 -8.32 -1.47 9.49
C TYR A 12 -9.40 -1.40 8.41
N ALA A 13 -10.65 -1.61 8.83
CA ALA A 13 -11.84 -1.64 8.00
C ALA A 13 -12.74 -0.44 8.32
N VAL A 14 -13.22 0.26 7.29
CA VAL A 14 -14.42 1.11 7.36
C VAL A 14 -15.39 0.60 6.29
N ARG A 15 -16.68 0.52 6.63
CA ARG A 15 -17.73 -0.06 5.77
C ARG A 15 -17.84 0.71 4.44
N GLY A 16 -17.41 0.06 3.37
CA GLY A 16 -17.48 0.40 1.95
C GLY A 16 -16.73 -0.68 1.16
N PRO A 17 -16.82 -0.75 -0.18
CA PRO A 17 -16.16 -1.82 -0.95
C PRO A 17 -14.62 -1.74 -0.99
N PHE A 18 -14.02 -0.73 -0.36
CA PHE A 18 -12.58 -0.47 -0.40
C PHE A 18 -11.91 -0.77 0.95
N ARG A 19 -10.73 -1.41 0.91
CA ARG A 19 -9.90 -1.69 2.10
C ARG A 19 -8.65 -0.81 2.13
N GLU A 20 -8.32 -0.37 3.34
CA GLU A 20 -7.23 0.54 3.65
C GLU A 20 -5.94 -0.25 3.97
N PHE A 21 -4.79 0.20 3.45
CA PHE A 21 -3.47 -0.33 3.82
C PHE A 21 -2.63 0.77 4.47
N SER A 22 -2.11 0.52 5.68
CA SER A 22 -1.19 1.43 6.37
C SER A 22 0.22 0.85 6.36
N ASN A 23 1.21 1.68 6.05
CA ASN A 23 2.63 1.32 6.14
C ASN A 23 3.15 1.56 7.56
N SER A 24 2.94 0.62 8.50
CA SER A 24 3.41 0.73 9.89
C SER A 24 4.67 -0.12 10.17
N GLY A 25 5.61 -0.15 9.21
CA GLY A 25 6.84 -0.95 9.27
C GLY A 25 8.07 -0.27 9.88
N ILE A 26 7.92 0.83 10.62
CA ILE A 26 9.02 1.50 11.33
C ILE A 26 8.54 1.80 12.76
N ASP A 27 9.27 1.32 13.77
CA ASP A 27 8.92 1.20 15.19
C ASP A 27 8.58 2.49 15.97
N GLU A 28 8.27 3.60 15.31
CA GLU A 28 7.66 4.77 15.96
C GLU A 28 6.57 5.32 15.05
N ALA A 29 5.32 5.29 15.53
CA ALA A 29 4.19 5.93 14.87
C ALA A 29 4.39 7.46 14.87
N GLY A 30 5.19 7.93 13.92
CA GLY A 30 5.38 9.34 13.61
C GLY A 30 4.20 9.91 12.81
N PRO A 31 4.10 11.25 12.69
CA PRO A 31 2.91 12.01 12.24
C PRO A 31 2.53 11.89 10.75
N ASN A 32 2.94 10.84 10.04
CA ASN A 32 2.71 10.67 8.61
C ASN A 32 2.13 9.29 8.28
N GLU A 33 0.90 9.03 8.73
CA GLU A 33 0.16 7.83 8.31
C GLU A 33 -0.26 7.97 6.84
N GLU A 34 0.54 7.39 5.94
CA GLU A 34 0.16 7.22 4.55
C GLU A 34 -0.71 5.96 4.39
N LYS A 35 -1.79 6.11 3.61
CA LYS A 35 -2.74 5.04 3.35
C LYS A 35 -2.91 4.78 1.88
N LEU A 36 -2.98 3.51 1.49
CA LEU A 36 -3.27 3.12 0.12
C LEU A 36 -4.79 3.14 -0.13
N LEU A 37 -5.20 3.82 -1.19
CA LEU A 37 -6.57 3.93 -1.68
C LEU A 37 -6.64 3.24 -3.05
N ALA A 38 -7.32 2.10 -3.12
CA ALA A 38 -7.47 1.31 -4.35
C ALA A 38 -8.69 0.40 -4.27
N ASP A 39 -9.16 -0.10 -5.43
CA ASP A 39 -10.06 -1.25 -5.47
C ASP A 39 -9.32 -2.50 -5.02
N ILE A 40 -9.86 -3.17 -4.00
CA ILE A 40 -9.27 -4.40 -3.48
C ILE A 40 -9.31 -5.53 -4.50
N ASP A 41 -10.33 -5.55 -5.36
CA ASP A 41 -10.48 -6.61 -6.36
C ASP A 41 -9.41 -6.51 -7.44
N ASP A 42 -8.80 -5.32 -7.61
CA ASP A 42 -7.68 -5.08 -8.52
C ASP A 42 -6.31 -5.31 -7.87
N LEU A 43 -6.21 -5.36 -6.55
CA LEU A 43 -4.93 -5.59 -5.86
C LEU A 43 -4.56 -7.07 -5.79
N ARG A 44 -3.30 -7.40 -6.09
CA ARG A 44 -2.76 -8.76 -6.02
C ARG A 44 -1.34 -8.77 -5.43
N TRP A 45 -1.05 -9.83 -4.70
CA TRP A 45 0.32 -10.21 -4.34
C TRP A 45 0.88 -11.08 -5.46
N VAL A 46 1.86 -10.56 -6.19
CA VAL A 46 2.50 -11.24 -7.32
C VAL A 46 3.86 -11.77 -6.86
N PRO A 47 4.21 -13.04 -7.13
CA PRO A 47 5.56 -13.54 -6.84
C PRO A 47 6.61 -12.65 -7.52
N ALA A 48 7.63 -12.20 -6.79
CA ALA A 48 8.61 -11.26 -7.32
C ALA A 48 9.36 -11.82 -8.54
N LEU A 49 9.61 -13.13 -8.57
CA LEU A 49 10.26 -13.82 -9.69
C LEU A 49 9.42 -13.85 -10.97
N GLU A 50 8.10 -13.72 -10.85
CA GLU A 50 7.16 -13.75 -11.97
C GLU A 50 6.71 -12.33 -12.35
N LEU A 51 7.17 -11.29 -11.66
CA LEU A 51 6.68 -9.93 -11.82
C LEU A 51 6.76 -9.45 -13.27
N ASP A 52 7.87 -9.73 -13.95
CA ASP A 52 8.08 -9.35 -15.35
C ASP A 52 7.11 -10.05 -16.31
N GLU A 53 6.73 -11.31 -16.03
CA GLU A 53 5.73 -12.04 -16.81
C GLU A 53 4.33 -11.41 -16.65
N PHE A 54 4.05 -10.87 -15.46
CA PHE A 54 2.79 -10.23 -15.14
C PHE A 54 2.72 -8.73 -15.46
N ARG A 55 3.81 -8.08 -15.89
CA ARG A 55 3.83 -6.63 -16.21
C ARG A 55 2.81 -6.19 -17.26
N ALA A 56 2.37 -7.10 -18.13
CA ALA A 56 1.31 -6.78 -19.10
C ALA A 56 -0.10 -6.68 -18.46
N GLN A 57 -0.27 -7.19 -17.25
CA GLN A 57 -1.55 -7.30 -16.55
C GLN A 57 -1.58 -6.59 -15.20
N TYR A 58 -0.41 -6.33 -14.62
CA TYR A 58 -0.25 -5.78 -13.28
C TYR A 58 0.90 -4.77 -13.24
N ASP A 59 0.65 -3.64 -12.59
CA ASP A 59 1.67 -2.64 -12.26
C ASP A 59 2.04 -2.73 -10.79
N PRO A 60 3.34 -2.80 -10.44
CA PRO A 60 3.77 -2.83 -9.04
C PRO A 60 3.48 -1.50 -8.35
N ILE A 61 3.02 -1.58 -7.11
CA ILE A 61 2.81 -0.41 -6.26
C ILE A 61 4.15 0.04 -5.70
N VAL A 62 4.41 1.33 -5.82
CA VAL A 62 5.68 1.95 -5.46
C VAL A 62 5.54 2.85 -4.25
N VAL A 63 6.56 2.89 -3.41
CA VAL A 63 6.73 3.81 -2.28
C VAL A 63 7.96 4.67 -2.50
N THR A 64 7.98 5.86 -1.90
CA THR A 64 9.14 6.74 -1.96
C THR A 64 10.10 6.34 -0.84
N ALA A 65 11.29 5.87 -1.21
CA ALA A 65 12.35 5.63 -0.26
C ALA A 65 13.04 6.94 0.13
N ASN A 66 13.81 6.91 1.23
CA ASN A 66 14.59 8.06 1.70
C ASN A 66 15.60 8.61 0.66
N SER A 67 15.86 7.88 -0.42
CA SER A 67 16.89 8.15 -1.44
C SER A 67 16.34 8.57 -2.81
N GLU A 68 15.08 9.00 -2.90
CA GLU A 68 14.36 9.29 -4.18
C GLU A 68 14.19 8.08 -5.11
N ALA A 69 14.75 6.92 -4.77
CA ALA A 69 14.58 5.68 -5.50
C ALA A 69 13.14 5.17 -5.35
N LYS A 70 12.58 4.66 -6.47
CA LYS A 70 11.30 3.95 -6.46
C LYS A 70 11.53 2.56 -5.89
N GLU A 71 10.88 2.28 -4.77
CA GLU A 71 10.86 0.95 -4.16
C GLU A 71 9.46 0.36 -4.27
N TYR A 72 9.35 -0.96 -4.37
CA TYR A 72 8.10 -1.68 -4.39
C TYR A 72 7.66 -2.07 -2.98
N VAL A 73 6.35 -2.24 -2.79
CA VAL A 73 5.82 -2.81 -1.56
C VAL A 73 5.97 -4.34 -1.60
N GLY A 74 6.95 -4.85 -0.84
CA GLY A 74 7.23 -6.26 -0.71
C GLY A 74 6.52 -6.91 0.48
N CYS A 75 6.28 -8.21 0.36
CA CYS A 75 5.78 -9.05 1.43
C CYS A 75 6.49 -10.41 1.43
N MET A 76 6.86 -10.88 2.62
CA MET A 76 7.30 -12.26 2.82
C MET A 76 6.61 -12.86 4.05
N VAL A 77 6.49 -14.19 4.04
CA VAL A 77 5.94 -14.96 5.16
C VAL A 77 7.04 -15.30 6.15
N ASP A 78 6.95 -14.79 7.37
CA ASP A 78 7.73 -15.27 8.50
C ASP A 78 7.05 -16.50 9.08
N ARG A 79 7.47 -17.67 8.61
CA ARG A 79 6.91 -18.97 9.03
C ARG A 79 7.13 -19.25 10.52
N SER A 80 8.17 -18.69 11.13
CA SER A 80 8.48 -18.92 12.55
C SER A 80 7.44 -18.28 13.48
N ARG A 81 6.91 -17.12 13.06
CA ARG A 81 5.91 -16.36 13.80
C ARG A 81 4.51 -16.45 13.19
N ASN A 82 4.39 -17.09 12.04
CA ASN A 82 3.16 -17.15 11.24
C ASN A 82 2.57 -15.75 10.96
N ILE A 83 3.43 -14.81 10.58
CA ILE A 83 3.06 -13.43 10.23
C ILE A 83 3.56 -13.08 8.84
N PHE A 84 2.89 -12.12 8.21
CA PHE A 84 3.39 -11.46 7.01
C PHE A 84 4.23 -10.25 7.42
N ARG A 85 5.39 -10.09 6.81
CA ARG A 85 6.24 -8.91 6.98
C ARG A 85 6.18 -8.10 5.71
N LEU A 86 5.83 -6.82 5.85
CA LEU A 86 5.86 -5.83 4.78
C LEU A 86 7.16 -5.04 4.89
N PHE A 87 7.74 -4.70 3.74
CA PHE A 87 8.94 -3.88 3.65
C PHE A 87 9.02 -3.28 2.25
N SER A 88 9.86 -2.27 2.08
CA SER A 88 10.16 -1.73 0.76
C SER A 88 11.26 -2.56 0.08
N VAL A 89 11.15 -2.73 -1.24
CA VAL A 89 12.04 -3.56 -2.04
C VAL A 89 12.56 -2.73 -3.20
N ALA A 90 13.86 -2.75 -3.46
CA ALA A 90 14.42 -2.06 -4.61
C ALA A 90 13.81 -2.57 -5.93
N ALA A 91 13.74 -1.71 -6.94
CA ALA A 91 13.12 -2.05 -8.23
C ALA A 91 13.84 -3.20 -8.98
N ASP A 92 15.11 -3.44 -8.67
CA ASP A 92 15.92 -4.59 -9.14
C ASP A 92 15.67 -5.87 -8.33
N LEU A 93 14.72 -5.83 -7.39
CA LEU A 93 14.35 -6.91 -6.47
C LEU A 93 15.49 -7.33 -5.53
N GLY A 94 16.49 -6.46 -5.35
CA GLY A 94 17.47 -6.61 -4.29
C GLY A 94 16.79 -6.55 -2.92
N ILE A 95 17.00 -7.59 -2.11
CA ILE A 95 16.59 -7.60 -0.70
C ILE A 95 17.85 -7.43 0.14
N ASP A 96 17.89 -6.40 0.97
CA ASP A 96 19.00 -6.18 1.89
C ASP A 96 19.20 -7.38 2.84
N GLU A 97 20.46 -7.78 3.02
CA GLU A 97 20.91 -8.90 3.86
C GLU A 97 20.25 -9.00 5.27
N PRO A 98 19.99 -7.92 6.03
CA PRO A 98 19.34 -8.04 7.33
C PRO A 98 17.93 -8.64 7.27
N VAL A 99 17.18 -8.45 6.17
CA VAL A 99 15.80 -8.96 6.04
C VAL A 99 15.80 -10.47 5.77
N THR A 100 16.76 -10.97 4.98
CA THR A 100 16.81 -12.39 4.59
C THR A 100 17.22 -13.31 5.74
N ARG A 101 17.87 -12.79 6.80
CA ARG A 101 18.29 -13.58 7.97
C ARG A 101 17.13 -14.12 8.80
N PHE A 102 15.95 -13.47 8.75
CA PHE A 102 14.81 -13.83 9.61
C PHE A 102 13.61 -14.35 8.83
N VAL A 103 13.62 -14.29 7.50
CA VAL A 103 12.46 -14.63 6.69
C VAL A 103 12.83 -15.69 5.67
N THR A 104 12.15 -16.84 5.75
CA THR A 104 12.34 -17.99 4.86
C THR A 104 11.06 -18.20 4.07
N GLY A 105 10.98 -17.59 2.89
CA GLY A 105 9.81 -17.70 2.03
C GLY A 105 9.99 -16.97 0.70
N PRO A 106 9.10 -17.22 -0.28
CA PRO A 106 9.07 -16.44 -1.50
C PRO A 106 8.73 -14.97 -1.19
N LEU A 107 9.36 -14.05 -1.93
CA LEU A 107 9.02 -12.64 -1.94
C LEU A 107 7.81 -12.43 -2.87
N TYR A 108 6.84 -11.66 -2.39
CA TYR A 108 5.72 -11.17 -3.17
C TYR A 108 5.77 -9.65 -3.25
N ILE A 109 5.37 -9.10 -4.38
CA ILE A 109 5.22 -7.66 -4.61
C ILE A 109 3.74 -7.34 -4.69
N LEU A 110 3.31 -6.27 -4.02
CA LEU A 110 1.94 -5.76 -4.17
C LEU A 110 1.84 -5.06 -5.53
N ALA A 111 0.86 -5.47 -6.33
CA ALA A 111 0.60 -4.90 -7.63
C ALA A 111 -0.90 -4.63 -7.81
N VAL A 112 -1.23 -3.72 -8.71
CA VAL A 112 -2.60 -3.42 -9.11
C VAL A 112 -2.83 -3.86 -10.54
N ARG A 113 -4.02 -4.37 -10.83
CA ARG A 113 -4.40 -4.79 -12.17
C ARG A 113 -4.43 -3.60 -13.13
N ILE A 114 -3.87 -3.77 -14.32
CA ILE A 114 -3.96 -2.81 -15.41
C ILE A 114 -5.36 -2.91 -16.03
N PRO A 115 -6.14 -1.82 -16.07
CA PRO A 115 -7.44 -1.79 -16.73
C PRO A 115 -7.31 -2.11 -18.23
N GLY A 116 -8.14 -3.04 -18.73
CA GLY A 116 -8.12 -3.45 -20.13
C GLY A 116 -8.67 -2.41 -21.11
N ASP A 117 -9.20 -1.28 -20.63
CA ASP A 117 -9.73 -0.18 -21.42
C ASP A 117 -8.70 0.92 -21.71
N GLY A 118 -7.43 0.69 -21.36
CA GLY A 118 -6.34 1.64 -21.56
C GLY A 118 -6.32 2.79 -20.54
N ARG A 119 -7.17 2.74 -19.50
CA ARG A 119 -7.13 3.70 -18.40
C ARG A 119 -6.04 3.35 -17.40
N THR A 120 -5.55 4.37 -16.69
CA THR A 120 -4.63 4.17 -15.56
C THR A 120 -5.39 3.59 -14.37
N ALA A 121 -4.77 2.61 -13.70
CA ALA A 121 -5.28 2.04 -12.46
C ALA A 121 -5.54 3.14 -11.42
N GLN A 122 -6.68 3.06 -10.72
CA GLN A 122 -7.05 4.06 -9.72
C GLN A 122 -6.46 3.66 -8.36
N VAL A 123 -5.15 3.86 -8.19
CA VAL A 123 -4.41 3.53 -6.98
C VAL A 123 -3.61 4.72 -6.47
N TYR A 124 -3.79 5.10 -5.21
CA TYR A 124 -3.23 6.32 -4.65
C TYR A 124 -2.72 6.14 -3.23
N TRP A 125 -1.61 6.78 -2.89
CA TRP A 125 -1.22 7.04 -1.51
C TRP A 125 -1.89 8.33 -1.04
N TYR A 126 -2.44 8.28 0.17
CA TYR A 126 -3.04 9.43 0.82
C TYR A 126 -2.42 9.66 2.19
N ASN A 127 -1.87 10.86 2.37
CA ASN A 127 -1.32 11.32 3.64
C ASN A 127 -2.36 12.21 4.34
N TRP A 128 -2.90 11.75 5.47
CA TRP A 128 -3.96 12.46 6.19
C TRP A 128 -3.50 13.80 6.77
N THR A 129 -2.25 13.90 7.19
CA THR A 129 -1.67 15.09 7.81
C THR A 129 -1.50 16.24 6.81
N THR A 130 -1.01 15.92 5.61
CA THR A 130 -0.77 16.91 4.54
C THR A 130 -1.93 17.02 3.57
N THR A 131 -2.93 16.14 3.68
CA THR A 131 -4.02 15.93 2.71
C THR A 131 -3.54 15.66 1.28
N LYS A 132 -2.27 15.27 1.11
CA LYS A 132 -1.65 15.04 -0.20
C LYS A 132 -2.05 13.68 -0.73
N ILE A 133 -2.39 13.66 -2.02
CA ILE A 133 -2.68 12.45 -2.80
C ILE A 133 -1.62 12.29 -3.87
N VAL A 134 -1.04 11.09 -3.95
CA VAL A 134 0.01 10.73 -4.89
C VAL A 134 -0.36 9.43 -5.58
N HIS A 135 -0.21 9.37 -6.90
CA HIS A 135 -0.48 8.14 -7.64
C HIS A 135 0.53 7.05 -7.29
N ALA A 136 0.07 5.87 -6.89
CA ALA A 136 0.89 4.86 -6.23
C ALA A 136 1.80 4.05 -7.18
N ILE A 137 1.85 4.41 -8.47
CA ILE A 137 2.76 3.81 -9.47
C ILE A 137 3.72 4.88 -10.01
N SER A 138 3.17 6.03 -10.42
CA SER A 138 3.98 7.10 -11.03
C SER A 138 4.71 7.95 -9.99
N LEU A 139 4.20 8.02 -8.76
CA LEU A 139 4.58 8.98 -7.70
C LEU A 139 4.28 10.44 -8.04
N GLU A 140 3.46 10.68 -9.06
CA GLU A 140 3.02 12.02 -9.40
C GLU A 140 1.96 12.48 -8.41
N SER A 141 2.10 13.72 -7.93
CA SER A 141 1.06 14.35 -7.12
C SER A 141 -0.13 14.62 -8.03
N THR A 142 -1.33 14.19 -7.61
CA THR A 142 -2.55 14.42 -8.38
C THR A 142 -3.54 15.24 -7.57
N PRO A 143 -4.41 16.02 -8.23
CA PRO A 143 -5.63 16.50 -7.58
C PRO A 143 -6.43 15.33 -7.03
N THR A 144 -7.28 15.59 -6.03
CA THR A 144 -8.19 14.59 -5.45
C THR A 144 -9.06 13.95 -6.52
N PRO A 145 -8.94 12.65 -6.78
CA PRO A 145 -9.78 11.92 -7.73
C PRO A 145 -11.27 12.14 -7.45
N GLU A 146 -12.09 12.26 -8.51
CA GLU A 146 -13.53 12.53 -8.37
C GLU A 146 -14.25 11.53 -7.47
N TRP A 147 -13.86 10.26 -7.55
CA TRP A 147 -14.50 9.21 -6.75
C TRP A 147 -14.23 9.40 -5.24
N LEU A 148 -13.05 9.92 -4.87
CA LEU A 148 -12.74 10.28 -3.48
C LEU A 148 -13.52 11.51 -3.02
N GLN A 149 -13.70 12.50 -3.90
CA GLN A 149 -14.53 13.67 -3.60
C GLN A 149 -15.97 13.27 -3.29
N ARG A 150 -16.53 12.31 -4.05
CA ARG A 150 -17.89 11.77 -3.82
C ARG A 150 -18.03 11.00 -2.51
N CYS A 151 -16.94 10.44 -2.00
CA CYS A 151 -16.89 9.77 -0.70
C CYS A 151 -16.75 10.73 0.49
N GLY A 152 -16.74 12.05 0.26
CA GLY A 152 -16.61 13.04 1.32
C GLY A 152 -15.17 13.27 1.81
N LEU A 153 -14.18 12.71 1.11
CA LEU A 153 -12.78 13.10 1.27
C LEU A 153 -12.57 14.43 0.55
N SER A 154 -13.05 15.51 1.18
CA SER A 154 -12.72 16.86 0.73
C SER A 154 -11.33 17.20 1.22
N THR A 155 -10.42 17.50 0.29
CA THR A 155 -9.10 18.10 0.58
C THR A 155 -9.22 19.59 0.90
N SER A 156 -10.40 20.08 1.27
CA SER A 156 -10.48 21.40 1.89
C SER A 156 -9.57 21.39 3.12
N PRO A 157 -8.54 22.25 3.18
CA PRO A 157 -7.87 22.48 4.44
C PRO A 157 -8.97 22.84 5.44
N MET A 158 -8.99 22.21 6.61
CA MET A 158 -9.85 22.61 7.73
C MET A 158 -9.46 24.03 8.16
N LEU A 159 -9.88 25.02 7.37
CA LEU A 159 -10.12 26.39 7.77
C LEU A 159 -11.61 26.44 8.12
N SER A 160 -11.91 26.14 9.38
CA SER A 160 -13.12 26.53 10.14
C SER A 160 -13.55 25.43 11.10
N MET A 161 -12.86 25.34 12.24
CA MET A 161 -13.46 24.92 13.52
C MET A 161 -12.77 25.65 14.69
N MET A 162 -12.46 26.93 14.49
CA MET A 162 -12.18 27.90 15.55
C MET A 162 -13.20 29.03 15.47
N GLU A 163 -14.48 28.68 15.55
CA GLU A 163 -15.51 29.58 16.09
C GLU A 163 -16.51 28.70 16.85
N ILE A 164 -16.36 28.67 18.18
CA ILE A 164 -17.33 29.10 19.22
C ILE A 164 -16.64 28.91 20.58
#